data_AF-A0A6V7P3F6-F1
#
_entry.id   AF-A0A6V7P3F6-F1
#
_cell.length_a   1.000
_cell.length_b   1.000
_cell.length_c   1.000
_cell.angle_alpha   90.00
_cell.angle_beta   90.00
_cell.angle_gamma   90.00
#
_symmetry.space_group_name_H-M   'P 1'
#
loop_
_entity.id
_entity.type
_entity.pdbx_description
1 polymer ?
#
loop_
_entity_poly.entity_id
_entity_poly.type
_entity_poly.pdbx_seq_one_letter_code
_entity_poly.pdbx_strand_id
1 'polypeptide(L)'
;MAGAAAAAAASFLRGLAKATAWLGLGASVAGASLYTVDGGERAVIFDRFRGVLPETVGEGTHLLVPWLQKPYIFDIRTRPHTFSSTSGTKDLQMVSLSLRLLSRPDVPSLPTIFTSLGTDYDDKVLPSIGNEVLKAVVAQFNADQLLTERPRVSALVRDALVRRAREFNIVLDDVAITHLAYGAEFSLAVEKKQVAQQEAERSRFLVARAEQERRAAIVRAEGESQAARLISDATAAAGTGLIELRRIEAAKEIAADLSRTPNVAYIPAGDHPNRMLLGLNTTAR
;
A
#
# COMPACT_ATOMS: atom_id res chain seq x y z
N MET A 1 47.44 73.04 43.50
CA MET A 1 46.04 72.60 43.39
C MET A 1 45.77 71.55 42.29
N ALA A 2 46.75 71.17 41.45
CA ALA A 2 46.53 70.20 40.36
C ALA A 2 46.37 68.72 40.81
N GLY A 3 46.99 68.32 41.93
CA GLY A 3 46.93 66.92 42.41
C GLY A 3 45.57 66.48 42.97
N ALA A 4 44.81 67.39 43.58
CA ALA A 4 43.49 67.10 44.13
C ALA A 4 42.43 66.88 43.02
N ALA A 5 42.51 67.65 41.93
CA ALA A 5 41.65 67.49 40.77
C ALA A 5 41.93 66.17 40.03
N ALA A 6 43.20 65.77 39.90
CA ALA A 6 43.59 64.50 39.30
C ALA A 6 43.13 63.29 40.17
N ALA A 7 43.23 63.40 41.49
CA ALA A 7 42.75 62.37 42.42
C ALA A 7 41.22 62.23 42.41
N ALA A 8 40.49 63.36 42.33
CA ALA A 8 39.03 63.37 42.20
C ALA A 8 38.56 62.81 40.85
N ALA A 9 39.27 63.10 39.76
CA ALA A 9 39.00 62.52 38.45
C ALA A 9 39.26 61.00 38.43
N ALA A 10 40.33 60.53 39.08
CA ALA A 10 40.64 59.11 39.18
C ALA A 10 39.63 58.34 40.05
N SER A 11 39.12 58.93 41.14
CA SER A 11 38.08 58.30 41.95
C SER A 11 36.73 58.26 41.23
N PHE A 12 36.39 59.30 40.46
CA PHE A 12 35.21 59.34 39.60
C PHE A 12 35.29 58.27 38.50
N LEU A 13 36.40 58.15 37.79
CA LEU A 13 36.62 57.12 36.76
C LEU A 13 36.56 55.70 37.34
N ARG A 14 37.08 55.46 38.55
CA ARG A 14 36.95 54.16 39.24
C ARG A 14 35.51 53.86 39.65
N GLY A 15 34.75 54.87 40.09
CA GLY A 15 33.32 54.73 40.38
C GLY A 15 32.51 54.41 39.13
N LEU A 16 32.81 55.08 38.03
CA LEU A 16 32.17 54.88 36.73
C LEU A 16 32.53 53.51 36.13
N ALA A 17 33.80 53.09 36.24
CA ALA A 17 34.24 51.74 35.82
C ALA A 17 33.60 50.62 36.65
N LYS A 18 33.40 50.82 37.95
CA LYS A 18 32.65 49.87 38.78
C LYS A 18 31.18 49.84 38.38
N ALA A 19 30.55 51.00 38.15
CA ALA A 19 29.15 51.07 37.75
C ALA A 19 28.92 50.41 36.37
N THR A 20 29.81 50.64 35.40
CA THR A 20 29.71 49.99 34.08
C THR A 20 30.00 48.48 34.16
N ALA A 21 30.93 48.04 35.02
CA ALA A 21 31.16 46.62 35.25
C ALA A 21 29.94 45.92 35.87
N TRP A 22 29.28 46.54 36.85
CA TRP A 22 28.04 46.01 37.45
C TRP A 22 26.88 46.02 36.47
N LEU A 23 26.72 47.07 35.65
CA LEU A 23 25.73 47.10 34.58
C LEU A 23 26.00 46.04 33.50
N GLY A 24 27.26 45.83 33.11
CA GLY A 24 27.65 44.79 32.16
C GLY A 24 27.41 43.37 32.70
N LEU A 25 27.68 43.15 33.99
CA LEU A 25 27.34 41.89 34.67
C LEU A 25 25.81 41.71 34.78
N GLY A 26 25.07 42.75 35.13
CA GLY A 26 23.61 42.71 35.20
C GLY A 26 22.97 42.42 33.84
N ALA A 27 23.43 43.08 32.78
CA ALA A 27 22.93 42.87 31.41
C ALA A 27 23.29 41.47 30.87
N SER A 28 24.49 40.96 31.16
CA SER A 28 24.88 39.60 30.74
C SER A 28 24.11 38.51 31.47
N VAL A 29 23.85 38.67 32.78
CA VAL A 29 23.00 37.76 33.55
C VAL A 29 21.55 37.84 33.05
N ALA A 30 21.02 39.03 32.79
CA ALA A 30 19.67 39.20 32.25
C ALA A 30 19.53 38.55 30.87
N GLY A 31 20.50 38.75 29.97
CA GLY A 31 20.52 38.11 28.66
C GLY A 31 20.62 36.59 28.74
N ALA A 32 21.46 36.06 29.64
CA ALA A 32 21.59 34.62 29.85
C ALA A 32 20.38 33.98 30.56
N SER A 33 19.54 34.80 31.22
CA SER A 33 18.35 34.34 31.93
C SER A 33 17.12 34.19 31.04
N LEU A 34 17.15 34.75 29.83
CA LEU A 34 16.04 34.67 28.90
C LEU A 34 16.24 33.48 27.96
N TYR A 35 15.23 32.63 27.87
CA TYR A 35 15.13 31.63 26.82
C TYR A 35 13.72 31.63 26.25
N THR A 36 13.61 31.29 24.97
CA THR A 36 12.34 31.26 24.26
C THR A 36 12.07 29.83 23.81
N VAL A 37 10.84 29.38 24.01
CA VAL A 37 10.33 28.11 23.52
C VAL A 37 9.41 28.40 22.34
N ASP A 38 9.72 27.82 21.19
CA ASP A 38 8.93 28.03 19.97
C ASP A 38 7.63 27.21 19.99
N GLY A 39 6.68 27.62 19.13
CA GLY A 39 5.39 26.95 19.02
C GLY A 39 5.54 25.51 18.52
N GLY A 40 4.97 24.55 19.26
CA GLY A 40 5.11 23.11 18.99
C GLY A 40 6.35 22.47 19.63
N GLU A 41 7.05 23.20 20.49
CA GLU A 41 8.08 22.67 21.37
C GLU A 41 7.66 22.83 22.84
N ARG A 42 8.28 22.04 23.72
CA ARG A 42 8.15 22.18 25.17
C ARG A 42 9.50 22.02 25.83
N ALA A 43 9.75 22.81 26.87
CA ALA A 43 10.98 22.75 27.62
C ALA A 43 10.81 21.96 28.92
N VAL A 44 11.76 21.07 29.19
CA VAL A 44 11.96 20.42 30.48
C VAL A 44 13.13 21.11 31.16
N ILE A 45 12.92 21.65 32.36
CA ILE A 45 13.97 22.35 33.10
C ILE A 45 14.73 21.36 33.98
N PHE A 46 16.05 21.38 33.87
CA PHE A 46 16.96 20.71 34.79
C PHE A 46 17.57 21.71 35.77
N ASP A 47 17.25 21.57 37.06
CA ASP A 47 17.90 22.28 38.16
C ASP A 47 19.08 21.47 38.71
N ARG A 48 20.24 22.12 38.92
CA ARG A 48 21.40 21.43 39.53
C ARG A 48 21.15 20.92 40.95
N PHE A 49 20.22 21.53 41.71
CA PHE A 49 19.92 21.12 43.10
C PHE A 49 18.76 20.13 43.20
N ARG A 50 17.68 20.35 42.44
CA ARG A 50 16.44 19.56 42.53
C ARG A 50 16.33 18.49 41.45
N GLY A 51 17.24 18.49 40.47
CA GLY A 51 17.17 17.62 39.31
C GLY A 51 16.15 18.13 38.29
N VAL A 52 15.48 17.21 37.60
CA VAL A 52 14.48 17.54 36.58
C VAL A 52 13.18 17.98 37.25
N LEU A 53 12.64 19.15 36.87
CA LEU A 53 11.36 19.62 37.40
C LEU A 53 10.20 18.80 36.81
N PRO A 54 9.14 18.53 37.61
CA PRO A 54 7.99 17.76 37.16
C PRO A 54 7.06 18.55 36.23
N GLU A 55 7.20 19.87 36.13
CA GLU A 55 6.38 20.71 35.26
C GLU A 55 7.07 20.97 33.93
N THR A 56 6.32 20.82 32.84
CA THR A 56 6.77 21.21 31.51
C THR A 56 6.45 22.65 31.24
N VAL A 57 7.42 23.38 30.69
CA VAL A 57 7.23 24.76 30.27
C VAL A 57 6.72 24.79 28.84
N GLY A 58 5.64 25.56 28.62
CA GLY A 58 5.00 25.73 27.32
C GLY A 58 5.72 26.75 26.43
N GLU A 59 5.09 27.08 25.31
CA GLU A 59 5.57 28.10 24.37
C GLU A 59 5.68 29.48 25.01
N GLY A 60 6.67 30.26 24.57
CA GLY A 60 6.90 31.63 25.03
C GLY A 60 8.27 31.88 25.64
N THR A 61 8.53 33.15 25.97
CA THR A 61 9.78 33.58 26.61
C THR A 61 9.67 33.41 28.11
N HIS A 62 10.58 32.60 28.66
CA HIS A 62 10.64 32.26 30.07
C HIS A 62 11.97 32.70 30.67
N LEU A 63 11.94 32.95 31.98
CA LEU A 63 13.12 33.33 32.76
C LEU A 63 13.67 32.09 33.46
N LEU A 64 14.94 31.78 33.21
CA LEU A 64 15.72 30.77 33.90
C LEU A 64 16.81 31.43 34.73
N VAL A 65 17.23 30.79 35.82
CA VAL A 65 18.39 31.27 36.58
C VAL A 65 19.68 30.78 35.91
N PRO A 66 20.51 31.68 35.33
CA PRO A 66 21.74 31.29 34.66
C PRO A 66 22.64 30.56 35.65
N TRP A 67 23.34 29.50 35.19
CA TRP A 67 24.12 28.55 35.99
C TRP A 67 23.31 27.47 36.74
N LEU A 68 22.18 27.80 37.34
CA LEU A 68 21.41 26.82 38.13
C LEU A 68 20.52 25.93 37.27
N GLN A 69 19.87 26.51 36.26
CA GLN A 69 18.86 25.85 35.45
C GLN A 69 19.34 25.67 34.01
N LYS A 70 19.00 24.54 33.40
CA LYS A 70 19.21 24.27 31.97
C LYS A 70 17.92 23.79 31.31
N PRO A 71 17.43 24.47 30.26
CA PRO A 71 16.27 24.03 29.52
C PRO A 71 16.67 22.98 28.48
N TYR A 72 15.93 21.88 28.45
CA TYR A 72 15.98 20.88 27.38
C TYR A 72 14.71 20.99 26.56
N ILE A 73 14.86 21.39 25.31
CA ILE A 73 13.73 21.66 24.42
C ILE A 73 13.40 20.39 23.65
N PHE A 74 12.15 19.98 23.72
CA PHE A 74 11.58 18.82 23.04
C PHE A 74 10.56 19.27 22.02
N ASP A 75 10.65 18.70 20.82
CA ASP A 75 9.60 18.81 19.82
C ASP A 75 8.44 17.87 20.18
N ILE A 76 7.24 18.43 20.28
CA ILE A 76 6.02 17.67 20.60
C ILE A 76 5.20 17.34 19.35
N ARG A 77 5.70 17.67 18.15
CA ARG A 77 5.04 17.37 16.88
C ARG A 77 5.17 15.90 16.54
N THR A 78 4.19 15.40 15.78
CA THR A 78 4.21 14.04 15.27
C THR A 78 5.34 13.85 14.28
N ARG A 79 6.22 12.88 14.57
CA ARG A 79 7.35 12.52 13.72
C ARG A 79 7.17 11.13 13.11
N PRO A 80 7.50 10.95 11.83
CA PRO A 80 7.48 9.64 11.20
C PRO A 80 8.75 8.85 11.52
N HIS A 81 8.59 7.63 11.99
CA HIS A 81 9.68 6.67 12.13
C HIS A 81 9.37 5.41 11.33
N THR A 82 10.38 4.86 10.70
CA THR A 82 10.28 3.61 9.93
C THR A 82 11.36 2.66 10.36
N PHE A 83 10.99 1.42 10.64
CA PHE A 83 11.95 0.34 10.87
C PHE A 83 11.47 -0.94 10.20
N SER A 84 12.43 -1.81 9.92
CA SER A 84 12.19 -3.14 9.39
C SER A 84 12.60 -4.21 10.39
N SER A 85 11.84 -5.29 10.41
CA SER A 85 12.11 -6.45 11.25
C SER A 85 11.87 -7.73 10.48
N THR A 86 12.78 -8.68 10.62
CA THR A 86 12.58 -10.04 10.13
C THR A 86 12.04 -10.91 11.26
N SER A 87 10.88 -11.54 11.03
CA SER A 87 10.24 -12.45 11.98
C SER A 87 9.88 -13.78 11.33
N GLY A 88 9.87 -14.85 12.13
CA GLY A 88 9.19 -16.08 11.78
C GLY A 88 7.68 -15.95 11.95
N THR A 89 6.93 -16.59 11.06
CA THR A 89 5.47 -16.80 11.17
C THR A 89 5.16 -18.09 11.92
N LYS A 90 3.88 -18.35 12.19
CA LYS A 90 3.41 -19.59 12.84
C LYS A 90 3.82 -20.86 12.09
N ASP A 91 3.91 -20.80 10.76
CA ASP A 91 4.32 -21.90 9.90
C ASP A 91 5.85 -21.95 9.68
N LEU A 92 6.62 -21.26 10.53
CA LEU A 92 8.08 -21.19 10.48
C LEU A 92 8.64 -20.57 9.18
N GLN A 93 7.84 -19.77 8.47
CA GLN A 93 8.32 -19.02 7.32
C GLN A 93 8.87 -17.67 7.75
N MET A 94 10.02 -17.30 7.19
CA MET A 94 10.67 -16.02 7.46
C MET A 94 10.04 -14.92 6.60
N VAL A 95 9.59 -13.85 7.27
CA VAL A 95 9.02 -12.66 6.64
C VAL A 95 9.77 -11.41 7.09
N SER A 96 10.03 -10.51 6.14
CA SER A 96 10.56 -9.18 6.40
C SER A 96 9.43 -8.17 6.33
N LEU A 97 9.23 -7.46 7.42
CA LEU A 97 8.14 -6.49 7.60
C LEU A 97 8.74 -5.11 7.86
N SER A 98 8.26 -4.13 7.12
CA SER A 98 8.55 -2.71 7.38
C SER A 98 7.33 -2.04 7.97
N LEU A 99 7.52 -1.36 9.10
CA LEU A 99 6.48 -0.63 9.80
C LEU A 99 6.80 0.87 9.75
N ARG A 100 5.78 1.68 9.49
CA ARG A 100 5.80 3.13 9.66
C ARG A 100 4.96 3.48 10.87
N LEU A 101 5.54 4.29 11.74
CA LEU A 101 4.92 4.84 12.94
C LEU A 101 4.88 6.35 12.85
N LEU A 102 3.77 6.93 13.26
CA LEU A 102 3.66 8.34 13.58
C LEU A 102 3.59 8.46 15.10
N SER A 103 4.62 9.03 15.71
CA SER A 103 4.72 9.13 17.16
C SER A 103 4.96 10.56 17.61
N ARG A 104 4.44 10.87 18.80
CA ARG A 104 4.70 12.11 19.54
C ARG A 104 4.81 11.79 21.03
N PRO A 105 5.59 12.56 21.80
CA PRO A 105 5.69 12.33 23.23
C PRO A 105 4.42 12.79 23.94
N ASP A 106 4.11 12.16 25.07
CA ASP A 106 3.06 12.66 25.95
C ASP A 106 3.55 13.89 26.72
N VAL A 107 2.85 14.99 26.51
CA VAL A 107 3.19 16.32 26.99
C VAL A 107 3.39 16.40 28.51
N PRO A 108 2.44 15.98 29.38
CA PRO A 108 2.61 16.09 30.83
C PRO A 108 3.72 15.19 31.37
N SER A 109 4.06 14.12 30.64
CA SER A 109 5.02 13.10 31.06
C SER A 109 6.43 13.31 30.49
N LEU A 110 6.68 14.41 29.77
CA LEU A 110 8.00 14.75 29.22
C LEU A 110 9.14 14.72 30.25
N PRO A 111 8.98 15.19 31.50
CA PRO A 111 10.03 15.10 32.50
C PRO A 111 10.43 13.65 32.80
N THR A 112 9.43 12.77 32.94
CA THR A 112 9.65 11.33 33.13
C THR A 112 10.39 10.76 31.94
N ILE A 113 9.96 11.08 30.72
CA ILE A 113 10.60 10.62 29.48
C ILE A 113 12.08 11.03 29.46
N PHE A 114 12.38 12.30 29.75
CA PHE A 114 13.74 12.80 29.77
C PHE A 114 14.60 12.09 30.82
N THR A 115 14.07 11.82 32.02
CA THR A 115 14.83 11.13 33.07
C THR A 115 15.08 9.66 32.76
N SER A 116 14.13 8.95 32.15
CA SER A 116 14.25 7.50 31.90
C SER A 116 14.93 7.16 30.57
N LEU A 117 14.68 7.96 29.53
CA LEU A 117 15.04 7.65 28.14
C LEU A 117 16.08 8.62 27.56
N GLY A 118 16.13 9.84 28.10
CA GLY A 118 16.96 10.94 27.59
C GLY A 118 16.30 11.73 26.46
N THR A 119 17.11 12.45 25.69
CA THR A 119 16.66 13.25 24.55
C THR A 119 16.26 12.40 23.34
N ASP A 120 16.94 11.26 23.14
CA ASP A 120 16.76 10.38 21.97
C ASP A 120 15.83 9.20 22.31
N TYR A 121 14.66 9.52 22.86
CA TYR A 121 13.72 8.51 23.36
C TYR A 121 13.06 7.73 22.21
N ASP A 122 12.80 8.40 21.09
CA ASP A 122 12.16 7.86 19.89
C ASP A 122 13.06 6.83 19.19
N ASP A 123 14.32 7.18 18.92
CA ASP A 123 15.27 6.33 18.20
C ASP A 123 15.67 5.06 18.99
N LYS A 124 15.68 5.12 20.33
CA LYS A 124 16.09 3.99 21.17
C LYS A 124 14.96 3.00 21.43
N VAL A 125 13.75 3.50 21.64
CA VAL A 125 12.64 2.69 22.16
C VAL A 125 11.67 2.22 21.11
N LEU A 126 11.37 3.04 20.10
CA LEU A 126 10.42 2.63 19.04
C LEU A 126 10.90 1.39 18.28
N PRO A 127 12.17 1.24 17.89
CA PRO A 127 12.63 0.02 17.22
C PRO A 127 12.60 -1.21 18.12
N SER A 128 12.93 -1.04 19.41
CA SER A 128 12.94 -2.12 20.41
C SER A 128 11.54 -2.70 20.62
N ILE A 129 10.58 -1.83 20.97
CA ILE A 129 9.18 -2.22 21.16
C ILE A 129 8.57 -2.72 19.85
N GLY A 130 8.87 -2.04 18.75
CA GLY A 130 8.42 -2.40 17.42
C GLY A 130 8.80 -3.83 17.03
N ASN A 131 10.07 -4.18 17.21
CA ASN A 131 10.59 -5.52 16.93
C ASN A 131 9.97 -6.57 17.85
N GLU A 132 9.80 -6.26 19.14
CA GLU A 132 9.17 -7.15 20.13
C GLU A 132 7.71 -7.46 19.73
N VAL A 133 6.90 -6.42 19.50
CA VAL A 133 5.48 -6.55 19.18
C VAL A 133 5.27 -7.20 17.82
N LEU A 134 6.05 -6.83 16.80
CA LEU A 134 5.98 -7.47 15.48
C LEU A 134 6.24 -8.97 15.60
N LYS A 135 7.31 -9.38 16.29
CA LYS A 135 7.61 -10.82 16.47
C LYS A 135 6.50 -11.54 17.23
N ALA A 136 5.95 -10.94 18.28
CA ALA A 136 4.89 -11.53 19.08
C ALA A 136 3.58 -11.71 18.31
N VAL A 137 3.18 -10.73 17.47
CA VAL A 137 1.94 -10.80 16.69
C VAL A 137 2.12 -11.70 15.48
N VAL A 138 3.21 -11.53 14.73
CA VAL A 138 3.46 -12.29 13.49
C VAL A 138 3.60 -13.79 13.75
N ALA A 139 4.15 -14.19 14.89
CA ALA A 139 4.25 -15.59 15.29
C ALA A 139 2.88 -16.28 15.50
N GLN A 140 1.79 -15.52 15.64
CA GLN A 140 0.43 -16.07 15.82
C GLN A 140 -0.28 -16.33 14.50
N PHE A 141 0.21 -15.75 13.40
CA PHE A 141 -0.40 -15.82 12.08
C PHE A 141 0.42 -16.67 11.12
N ASN A 142 -0.29 -17.30 10.20
CA ASN A 142 0.32 -18.02 9.08
C ASN A 142 0.75 -17.03 7.99
N ALA A 143 1.69 -17.44 7.13
CA ALA A 143 2.24 -16.57 6.09
C ALA A 143 1.17 -16.13 5.07
N ASP A 144 0.20 -16.99 4.75
CA ASP A 144 -0.92 -16.68 3.88
C ASP A 144 -1.89 -15.66 4.50
N GLN A 145 -2.17 -15.78 5.80
CA GLN A 145 -3.05 -14.88 6.56
C GLN A 145 -2.49 -13.46 6.65
N LEU A 146 -1.15 -13.30 6.67
CA LEU A 146 -0.54 -11.97 6.63
C LEU A 146 -0.83 -11.22 5.32
N LEU A 147 -1.07 -11.95 4.22
CA LEU A 147 -1.45 -11.37 2.94
C LEU A 147 -2.97 -11.13 2.86
N THR A 148 -3.77 -12.13 3.22
CA THR A 148 -5.23 -12.10 3.03
C THR A 148 -5.95 -11.29 4.11
N GLU A 149 -5.54 -11.41 5.37
CA GLU A 149 -6.14 -10.73 6.53
C GLU A 149 -5.31 -9.54 7.04
N ARG A 150 -4.58 -8.88 6.13
CA ARG A 150 -3.70 -7.75 6.45
C ARG A 150 -4.36 -6.65 7.32
N PRO A 151 -5.63 -6.24 7.10
CA PRO A 151 -6.27 -5.23 7.96
C PRO A 151 -6.42 -5.69 9.41
N ARG A 152 -6.72 -6.98 9.63
CA ARG A 152 -6.87 -7.57 10.96
C ARG A 152 -5.54 -7.62 11.69
N VAL A 153 -4.48 -8.05 11.01
CA VAL A 153 -3.12 -8.09 11.56
C VAL A 153 -2.66 -6.66 11.89
N SER A 154 -2.89 -5.70 11.00
CA SER A 154 -2.52 -4.29 11.22
C SER A 154 -3.23 -3.69 12.45
N ALA A 155 -4.51 -4.01 12.66
CA ALA A 155 -5.24 -3.55 13.85
C ALA A 155 -4.65 -4.15 15.14
N LEU A 156 -4.35 -5.45 15.14
CA LEU A 156 -3.73 -6.11 16.30
C LEU A 156 -2.34 -5.57 16.62
N VAL A 157 -1.50 -5.36 15.60
CA VAL A 157 -0.18 -4.74 15.77
C VAL A 157 -0.32 -3.34 16.34
N ARG A 158 -1.22 -2.52 15.80
CA ARG A 158 -1.48 -1.16 16.32
C ARG A 158 -1.89 -1.20 17.78
N ASP A 159 -2.86 -2.01 18.15
CA ASP A 159 -3.38 -2.03 19.52
C ASP A 159 -2.34 -2.54 20.52
N ALA A 160 -1.54 -3.54 20.14
CA ALA A 160 -0.44 -4.04 20.95
C ALA A 160 0.69 -2.99 21.11
N LEU A 161 1.04 -2.31 20.02
CA LEU A 161 2.08 -1.29 20.03
C LEU A 161 1.67 -0.04 20.80
N VAL A 162 0.40 0.39 20.69
CA VAL A 162 -0.16 1.50 21.48
C VAL A 162 -0.13 1.18 22.97
N ARG A 163 -0.51 -0.04 23.37
CA ARG A 163 -0.41 -0.45 24.79
C ARG A 163 1.02 -0.38 25.30
N ARG A 164 1.97 -0.92 24.54
CA ARG A 164 3.37 -0.95 24.94
C ARG A 164 4.03 0.43 24.93
N ALA A 165 3.70 1.29 23.96
CA ALA A 165 4.21 2.66 23.88
C ALA A 165 3.72 3.56 25.02
N ARG A 166 2.49 3.33 25.52
CA ARG A 166 1.95 4.05 26.68
C ARG A 166 2.75 3.83 27.96
N GLU A 167 3.36 2.66 28.15
CA GLU A 167 4.21 2.40 29.31
C GLU A 167 5.47 3.30 29.33
N PHE A 168 5.89 3.78 28.17
CA PHE A 168 7.00 4.72 28.01
C PHE A 168 6.53 6.17 27.81
N ASN A 169 5.23 6.44 27.99
CA ASN A 169 4.61 7.75 27.79
C ASN A 169 4.77 8.31 26.35
N ILE A 170 4.83 7.43 25.35
CA ILE A 170 4.87 7.80 23.93
C ILE A 170 3.48 7.55 23.34
N VAL A 171 2.94 8.55 22.64
CA VAL A 171 1.67 8.45 21.93
C VAL A 171 1.92 8.11 20.48
N LEU A 172 1.25 7.07 19.99
CA LEU A 172 1.25 6.70 18.58
C LEU A 172 -0.05 7.21 17.95
N ASP A 173 0.07 8.09 16.97
CA ASP A 173 -1.07 8.63 16.24
C ASP A 173 -1.51 7.67 15.12
N ASP A 174 -0.55 7.03 14.45
CA ASP A 174 -0.83 6.03 13.41
C ASP A 174 0.27 4.95 13.32
N VAL A 175 -0.13 3.74 12.92
CA VAL A 175 0.71 2.57 12.78
C VAL A 175 0.32 1.83 11.50
N ALA A 176 1.22 1.80 10.52
CA ALA A 176 0.96 1.18 9.24
C ALA A 176 2.10 0.25 8.81
N ILE A 177 1.76 -0.98 8.42
CA ILE A 177 2.69 -1.85 7.71
C ILE A 177 2.88 -1.24 6.31
N THR A 178 4.11 -1.00 5.88
CA THR A 178 4.40 -0.43 4.55
C THR A 178 4.80 -1.50 3.56
N HIS A 179 5.76 -2.34 3.94
CA HIS A 179 6.28 -3.40 3.09
C HIS A 179 6.23 -4.74 3.80
N LEU A 180 5.88 -5.78 3.06
CA LEU A 180 5.87 -7.16 3.51
C LEU A 180 6.51 -8.00 2.42
N ALA A 181 7.64 -8.62 2.73
CA ALA A 181 8.39 -9.48 1.83
C ALA A 181 8.54 -10.87 2.44
N TYR A 182 8.26 -11.89 1.64
CA TYR A 182 8.53 -13.28 1.98
C TYR A 182 9.91 -13.69 1.49
N GLY A 183 10.47 -14.76 2.06
CA GLY A 183 11.65 -15.41 1.49
C GLY A 183 11.44 -15.75 0.00
N ALA A 184 12.49 -15.63 -0.81
CA ALA A 184 12.42 -15.82 -2.26
C ALA A 184 11.85 -17.19 -2.65
N GLU A 185 12.21 -18.25 -1.92
CA GLU A 185 11.72 -19.61 -2.15
C GLU A 185 10.21 -19.73 -1.92
N PHE A 186 9.67 -19.08 -0.90
CA PHE A 186 8.23 -19.10 -0.60
C PHE A 186 7.45 -18.34 -1.68
N SER A 187 7.92 -17.15 -2.08
CA SER A 187 7.31 -16.39 -3.16
C SER A 187 7.22 -17.19 -4.47
N LEU A 188 8.31 -17.88 -4.83
CA LEU A 188 8.35 -18.77 -6.00
C LEU A 188 7.40 -19.96 -5.85
N ALA A 189 7.30 -20.55 -4.66
CA ALA A 189 6.37 -21.66 -4.41
C ALA A 189 4.90 -21.23 -4.50
N VAL A 190 4.57 -20.04 -3.99
CA VAL A 190 3.22 -19.45 -4.08
C VAL A 190 2.86 -19.15 -5.53
N GLU A 191 3.78 -18.55 -6.29
CA GLU A 191 3.58 -18.26 -7.71
C GLU A 191 3.34 -19.56 -8.51
N LYS A 192 4.18 -20.59 -8.30
CA LYS A 192 3.97 -21.91 -8.92
C LYS A 192 2.63 -22.54 -8.54
N LYS A 193 2.21 -22.42 -7.28
CA LYS A 193 0.91 -22.91 -6.82
C LYS A 193 -0.24 -22.15 -7.50
N GLN A 194 -0.13 -20.84 -7.66
CA GLN A 194 -1.12 -20.02 -8.36
C GLN A 194 -1.22 -20.42 -9.83
N VAL A 195 -0.09 -20.59 -10.53
CA VAL A 195 -0.07 -21.06 -11.92
C VAL A 195 -0.72 -22.44 -12.03
N ALA A 196 -0.35 -23.39 -11.18
CA ALA A 196 -0.95 -24.73 -11.18
C ALA A 196 -2.46 -24.71 -10.89
N GLN A 197 -2.92 -23.85 -9.98
CA GLN A 197 -4.35 -23.67 -9.70
C GLN A 197 -5.10 -23.08 -10.90
N GLN A 198 -4.54 -22.04 -11.54
CA GLN A 198 -5.12 -21.44 -12.75
C GLN A 198 -5.16 -22.43 -13.91
N GLU A 199 -4.11 -23.23 -14.11
CA GLU A 199 -4.06 -24.29 -15.12
C GLU A 199 -5.10 -25.38 -14.85
N ALA A 200 -5.29 -25.78 -13.58
CA ALA A 200 -6.32 -26.73 -13.20
C ALA A 200 -7.73 -26.18 -13.45
N GLU A 201 -8.00 -24.93 -13.11
CA GLU A 201 -9.27 -24.26 -13.39
C GLU A 201 -9.55 -24.15 -14.89
N ARG A 202 -8.54 -23.75 -15.68
CA ARG A 202 -8.63 -23.70 -17.14
C ARG A 202 -8.89 -25.07 -17.74
N SER A 203 -8.23 -26.12 -17.23
CA SER A 203 -8.43 -27.49 -17.67
C SER A 203 -9.85 -27.98 -17.35
N ARG A 204 -10.37 -27.67 -16.16
CA ARG A 204 -11.76 -27.95 -15.78
C ARG A 204 -12.75 -27.25 -16.71
N PHE A 205 -12.50 -25.98 -17.05
CA PHE A 205 -13.35 -25.23 -17.98
C PHE A 205 -13.30 -25.83 -19.40
N LEU A 206 -12.13 -26.26 -19.86
CA LEU A 206 -11.97 -26.90 -21.17
C LEU A 206 -12.72 -28.24 -21.25
N VAL A 207 -12.62 -29.07 -20.20
CA VAL A 207 -13.39 -30.32 -20.10
C VAL A 207 -14.89 -30.04 -20.06
N ALA A 208 -15.33 -29.10 -19.24
CA ALA A 208 -16.75 -28.72 -19.16
C ALA A 208 -17.27 -28.21 -20.50
N ARG A 209 -16.50 -27.39 -21.22
CA ARG A 209 -16.83 -26.92 -22.57
C ARG A 209 -16.93 -28.08 -23.56
N ALA A 210 -15.96 -29.00 -23.56
CA ALA A 210 -15.97 -30.16 -24.43
C ALA A 210 -17.17 -31.08 -24.15
N GLU A 211 -17.56 -31.26 -22.88
CA GLU A 211 -18.78 -31.99 -22.51
C GLU A 211 -20.04 -31.30 -23.02
N GLN A 212 -20.14 -29.97 -22.90
CA GLN A 212 -21.28 -29.21 -23.42
C GLN A 212 -21.37 -29.27 -24.94
N GLU A 213 -20.23 -29.13 -25.64
CA GLU A 213 -20.17 -29.27 -27.10
C GLU A 213 -20.58 -30.68 -27.55
N ARG A 214 -20.13 -31.73 -26.84
CA ARG A 214 -20.55 -33.11 -27.09
C ARG A 214 -22.05 -33.30 -26.89
N ARG A 215 -22.61 -32.78 -25.79
CA ARG A 215 -24.06 -32.86 -25.52
C ARG A 215 -24.85 -32.12 -26.60
N ALA A 216 -24.41 -30.93 -26.98
CA ALA A 216 -25.03 -30.16 -28.07
C ALA A 216 -24.99 -30.92 -29.40
N ALA A 217 -23.88 -31.59 -29.73
CA ALA A 217 -23.75 -32.40 -30.93
C ALA A 217 -24.70 -33.61 -30.94
N ILE A 218 -24.83 -34.32 -29.81
CA ILE A 218 -25.78 -35.46 -29.68
C ILE A 218 -27.22 -34.98 -29.86
N VAL A 219 -27.62 -33.93 -29.13
CA VAL A 219 -28.97 -33.36 -29.23
C VAL A 219 -29.26 -32.87 -30.66
N ARG A 220 -28.27 -32.26 -31.32
CA ARG A 220 -28.39 -31.83 -32.72
C ARG A 220 -28.56 -33.02 -33.66
N ALA A 221 -27.76 -34.07 -33.53
CA ALA A 221 -27.87 -35.27 -34.37
C ALA A 221 -29.20 -36.01 -34.15
N GLU A 222 -29.67 -36.10 -32.91
CA GLU A 222 -30.99 -36.66 -32.59
C GLU A 222 -32.12 -35.80 -33.18
N GLY A 223 -32.02 -34.47 -33.05
CA GLY A 223 -32.95 -33.53 -33.65
C GLY A 223 -32.99 -33.63 -35.18
N GLU A 224 -31.83 -33.71 -35.83
CA GLU A 224 -31.71 -33.92 -37.27
C GLU A 224 -32.26 -35.29 -37.71
N SER A 225 -32.00 -36.35 -36.94
CA SER A 225 -32.54 -37.68 -37.22
C SER A 225 -34.07 -37.74 -37.10
N GLN A 226 -34.63 -37.16 -36.03
CA GLN A 226 -36.07 -37.07 -35.85
C GLN A 226 -36.71 -36.19 -36.93
N ALA A 227 -36.12 -35.04 -37.25
CA ALA A 227 -36.58 -34.18 -38.32
C ALA A 227 -36.54 -34.91 -39.68
N ALA A 228 -35.46 -35.63 -39.99
CA ALA A 228 -35.34 -36.40 -41.22
C ALA A 228 -36.39 -37.53 -41.31
N ARG A 229 -36.67 -38.23 -40.21
CA ARG A 229 -37.76 -39.21 -40.14
C ARG A 229 -39.12 -38.58 -40.41
N LEU A 230 -39.44 -37.48 -39.73
CA LEU A 230 -40.70 -36.75 -39.93
C LEU A 230 -40.85 -36.23 -41.36
N ILE A 231 -39.77 -35.70 -41.95
CA ILE A 231 -39.77 -35.26 -43.36
C ILE A 231 -39.97 -36.47 -44.29
N SER A 232 -39.30 -37.58 -44.04
CA SER A 232 -39.44 -38.81 -44.83
C SER A 232 -40.87 -39.34 -44.78
N ASP A 233 -41.47 -39.41 -43.59
CA ASP A 233 -42.86 -39.85 -43.40
C ASP A 233 -43.86 -38.89 -44.07
N ALA A 234 -43.64 -37.57 -43.93
CA ALA A 234 -44.47 -36.56 -44.58
C ALA A 234 -44.35 -36.59 -46.12
N THR A 235 -43.15 -36.86 -46.65
CA THR A 235 -42.91 -36.95 -48.09
C THR A 235 -43.49 -38.25 -48.66
N ALA A 236 -43.43 -39.36 -47.92
CA ALA A 236 -44.09 -40.61 -48.30
C ALA A 236 -45.62 -40.44 -48.37
N ALA A 237 -46.21 -39.65 -47.47
CA ALA A 237 -47.63 -39.34 -47.48
C ALA A 237 -48.04 -38.34 -48.59
N ALA A 238 -47.22 -37.33 -48.88
CA ALA A 238 -47.51 -36.27 -49.84
C ALA A 238 -47.11 -36.58 -51.31
N GLY A 239 -46.32 -37.64 -51.55
CA GLY A 239 -45.90 -38.08 -52.88
C GLY A 239 -44.73 -37.27 -53.48
N THR A 240 -44.34 -37.60 -54.72
CA THR A 240 -43.15 -37.04 -55.41
C THR A 240 -43.23 -35.54 -55.71
N GLY A 241 -44.41 -34.93 -55.65
CA GLY A 241 -44.61 -33.51 -55.94
C GLY A 241 -43.87 -32.56 -54.99
N LEU A 242 -43.70 -32.93 -53.71
CA LEU A 242 -42.97 -32.10 -52.74
C LEU A 242 -41.47 -32.04 -53.04
N ILE A 243 -40.88 -33.16 -53.50
CA ILE A 243 -39.46 -33.22 -53.88
C ILE A 243 -39.20 -32.35 -55.11
N GLU A 244 -40.07 -32.40 -56.12
CA GLU A 244 -39.95 -31.56 -57.31
C GLU A 244 -40.10 -30.07 -56.98
N LEU A 245 -41.04 -29.68 -56.10
CA LEU A 245 -41.16 -28.30 -55.66
C LEU A 245 -39.89 -27.83 -54.93
N ARG A 246 -39.34 -28.64 -54.02
CA ARG A 246 -38.06 -28.33 -53.34
C ARG A 246 -36.88 -28.25 -54.29
N ARG A 247 -36.85 -29.10 -55.32
CA ARG A 247 -35.82 -29.06 -56.36
C ARG A 247 -35.87 -27.75 -57.16
N ILE A 248 -37.07 -27.27 -57.48
CA ILE A 248 -37.29 -25.98 -58.15
C ILE A 248 -36.88 -24.82 -57.24
N GLU A 249 -37.25 -24.86 -55.94
CA GLU A 249 -36.84 -23.83 -54.97
C GLU A 249 -35.32 -23.77 -54.80
N ALA A 250 -34.65 -24.91 -54.61
CA ALA A 250 -33.20 -24.98 -54.51
C ALA A 250 -32.51 -24.49 -55.79
N ALA A 251 -33.04 -24.86 -56.97
CA ALA A 251 -32.53 -24.34 -58.24
C ALA A 251 -32.69 -22.82 -58.35
N LYS A 252 -33.79 -22.26 -57.86
CA LYS A 252 -34.03 -20.81 -57.82
C LYS A 252 -33.07 -20.10 -56.86
N GLU A 253 -32.82 -20.67 -55.68
CA GLU A 253 -31.89 -20.12 -54.69
C GLU A 253 -30.44 -20.15 -55.19
N ILE A 254 -29.98 -21.30 -55.71
CA ILE A 254 -28.66 -21.44 -56.34
C ILE A 254 -28.50 -20.43 -57.48
N ALA A 255 -29.52 -20.27 -58.34
CA ALA A 255 -29.48 -19.29 -59.42
C ALA A 255 -29.38 -17.84 -58.89
N ALA A 256 -30.07 -17.52 -57.78
CA ALA A 256 -29.99 -16.21 -57.14
C ALA A 256 -28.58 -15.94 -56.55
N ASP A 257 -27.99 -16.90 -55.84
CA ASP A 257 -26.63 -16.76 -55.29
C ASP A 257 -25.56 -16.68 -56.39
N LEU A 258 -25.73 -17.46 -57.47
CA LEU A 258 -24.84 -17.42 -58.62
C LEU A 258 -24.92 -16.07 -59.35
N SER A 259 -26.12 -15.50 -59.49
CA SER A 259 -26.32 -14.17 -60.11
C SER A 259 -25.71 -13.03 -59.31
N ARG A 260 -25.58 -13.19 -57.99
CA ARG A 260 -24.99 -12.21 -57.07
C ARG A 260 -23.47 -12.32 -56.97
N THR A 261 -22.90 -13.47 -57.32
CA THR A 261 -21.46 -13.70 -57.24
C THR A 261 -20.77 -13.08 -58.47
N PRO A 262 -19.91 -12.05 -58.31
CA PRO A 262 -19.35 -11.29 -59.43
C PRO A 262 -18.35 -12.09 -60.31
N ASN A 263 -17.98 -13.31 -59.90
CA ASN A 263 -16.89 -14.09 -60.50
C ASN A 263 -17.37 -15.34 -61.26
N VAL A 264 -18.68 -15.51 -61.48
CA VAL A 264 -19.24 -16.62 -62.25
C VAL A 264 -19.98 -16.06 -63.46
N ALA A 265 -19.41 -16.27 -64.65
CA ALA A 265 -20.04 -15.86 -65.92
C ALA A 265 -20.72 -17.07 -66.57
N TYR A 266 -22.01 -16.92 -66.89
CA TYR A 266 -22.76 -17.92 -67.64
C TYR A 266 -22.47 -17.78 -69.14
N ILE A 267 -21.83 -18.78 -69.74
CA ILE A 267 -21.59 -18.82 -71.20
C ILE A 267 -22.70 -19.68 -71.82
N PRO A 268 -23.61 -19.12 -72.64
CA PRO A 268 -24.59 -19.91 -73.35
C PRO A 268 -23.90 -20.75 -74.43
N ALA A 269 -23.88 -22.08 -74.25
CA ALA A 269 -23.46 -23.00 -75.29
C ALA A 269 -24.54 -23.05 -76.38
N GLY A 270 -24.20 -22.62 -77.60
CA GLY A 270 -25.01 -22.90 -78.78
C GLY A 270 -25.02 -24.39 -79.08
N ASP A 271 -26.22 -24.95 -79.24
CA ASP A 271 -26.60 -26.29 -79.74
C ASP A 271 -25.90 -27.54 -79.16
N HIS A 272 -25.04 -27.40 -78.14
CA HIS A 272 -24.42 -28.51 -77.42
C HIS A 272 -25.04 -28.70 -76.03
N PRO A 273 -25.27 -29.96 -75.57
CA PRO A 273 -25.99 -30.24 -74.32
C PRO A 273 -25.22 -29.87 -73.04
N ASN A 274 -23.94 -29.48 -73.12
CA ASN A 274 -23.13 -29.13 -71.95
C ASN A 274 -23.04 -27.61 -71.78
N ARG A 275 -23.74 -27.09 -70.77
CA ARG A 275 -23.64 -25.69 -70.31
C ARG A 275 -22.51 -25.59 -69.29
N MET A 276 -21.45 -24.85 -69.61
CA MET A 276 -20.30 -24.65 -68.73
C MET A 276 -20.43 -23.36 -67.92
N LEU A 277 -20.22 -23.48 -66.60
CA LEU A 277 -20.02 -22.35 -65.71
C LEU A 277 -18.51 -22.13 -65.57
N LEU A 278 -18.02 -20.95 -65.96
CA LEU A 278 -16.60 -20.59 -65.78
C LEU A 278 -16.45 -19.77 -64.49
N GLY A 279 -15.80 -20.35 -63.48
CA GLY A 279 -15.34 -19.61 -62.31
C GLY A 279 -14.08 -18.83 -62.68
N LEU A 280 -14.18 -17.51 -62.77
CA LEU A 280 -13.02 -16.65 -63.02
C LEU A 280 -12.21 -16.52 -61.72
N ASN A 281 -11.23 -17.39 -61.52
CA ASN A 281 -10.30 -17.25 -60.40
C ASN A 281 -9.36 -16.07 -60.67
N THR A 282 -9.54 -14.96 -59.94
CA THR A 282 -8.60 -13.84 -59.95
C THR A 282 -7.43 -14.12 -58.98
N THR A 283 -6.60 -15.11 -59.29
CA THR A 283 -5.23 -15.18 -58.76
C THR A 283 -4.26 -15.16 -59.94
N ALA A 284 -4.09 -13.96 -60.49
CA ALA A 284 -2.94 -13.60 -61.30
C ALA A 284 -2.34 -12.32 -60.68
N ARG A 285 -1.50 -12.52 -59.67
CA ARG A 285 -0.36 -11.69 -59.34
C ARG A 285 0.69 -12.53 -58.63
#